data_AF-A0AAN9Q8D8-F1
#
_entry.id   AF-A0AAN9Q8D8-F1
#
_cell.length_a   1.000
_cell.length_b   1.000
_cell.length_c   1.000
_cell.angle_alpha   90.00
_cell.angle_beta   90.00
_cell.angle_gamma   90.00
#
_symmetry.space_group_name_H-M   'P 1'
#
loop_
_entity.id
_entity.type
_entity.pdbx_description
1 polymer ?
#
loop_
_entity_poly.entity_id
_entity_poly.type
_entity_poly.pdbx_seq_one_letter_code
_entity_poly.pdbx_strand_id
1 'polypeptide(L)'
;MDDVGASSQSSLPPAEPQAPEPLPPAEPQAPDLSHTLLDDNTRRAELDERAGFHFVGLSEEKKEKVLLAQVQIERAIEKALLSDGYSRDELSQRSKRDEIRGFLFYRNGKLLSIKKYESYVEEVKFGTHRSQPYQDLIHAISDSYLFLKKVKKIKRWERG
;
A
#
# COMPACT_ATOMS: atom_id res chain seq x y z
N MET A 1 -76.19 28.67 43.36
CA MET A 1 -75.90 27.63 42.37
C MET A 1 -74.52 27.96 41.82
N ASP A 2 -73.49 27.51 42.54
CA ASP A 2 -72.60 26.39 42.18
C ASP A 2 -71.65 26.86 41.06
N ASP A 3 -70.32 26.73 41.08
CA ASP A 3 -69.37 26.02 41.92
C ASP A 3 -67.98 26.62 41.57
N VAL A 4 -67.08 26.69 42.53
CA VAL A 4 -65.73 27.26 42.39
C VAL A 4 -64.80 26.24 41.74
N GLY A 5 -64.56 26.40 40.44
CA GLY A 5 -63.68 25.55 39.65
C GLY A 5 -62.19 25.74 39.95
N ALA A 6 -61.64 24.72 40.61
CA ALA A 6 -60.30 24.11 40.55
C ALA A 6 -59.09 24.86 39.92
N SER A 7 -58.02 24.86 40.72
CA SER A 7 -56.59 24.76 40.39
C SER A 7 -56.20 24.41 38.95
N SER A 8 -55.18 25.11 38.43
CA SER A 8 -54.21 24.50 37.52
C SER A 8 -52.83 25.13 37.67
N GLN A 9 -51.87 24.25 37.91
CA GLN A 9 -50.48 24.49 38.28
C GLN A 9 -49.71 25.19 37.16
N SER A 10 -48.93 26.20 37.52
CA SER A 10 -47.92 26.80 36.64
C SER A 10 -46.75 25.82 36.51
N SER A 11 -46.60 25.23 35.33
CA SER A 11 -45.43 24.42 34.96
C SER A 11 -44.66 25.18 33.89
N LEU A 12 -43.42 25.56 34.21
CA LEU A 12 -42.46 26.16 33.28
C LEU A 12 -42.15 25.18 32.14
N PRO A 13 -41.96 25.65 30.88
CA PRO A 13 -41.55 24.77 29.80
C PRO A 13 -40.08 24.32 29.98
N PRO A 14 -39.72 23.08 29.58
CA PRO A 14 -38.35 22.59 29.64
C PRO A 14 -37.45 23.28 28.59
N ALA A 15 -36.19 23.52 28.95
CA ALA A 15 -35.15 24.01 28.04
C ALA A 15 -34.90 22.99 26.92
N GLU A 16 -34.94 23.47 25.69
CA GLU A 16 -34.72 22.69 24.46
C GLU A 16 -33.20 22.39 24.29
N PRO A 17 -32.78 21.15 24.00
CA PRO A 17 -31.38 20.83 23.73
C PRO A 17 -30.97 21.39 22.36
N GLN A 18 -29.97 22.27 22.32
CA GLN A 18 -29.39 22.74 21.05
C GLN A 18 -28.77 21.56 20.29
N ALA A 19 -29.31 21.28 19.11
CA ALA A 19 -28.73 20.33 18.16
C ALA A 19 -27.37 20.85 17.66
N PRO A 20 -26.34 19.98 17.53
CA PRO A 20 -25.05 20.39 16.98
C PRO A 20 -25.19 20.80 15.51
N GLU A 21 -24.57 21.93 15.14
CA GLU A 21 -24.56 22.41 13.75
C GLU A 21 -23.97 21.35 12.79
N PRO A 22 -24.56 21.16 11.60
CA PRO A 22 -24.03 20.23 10.62
C PRO A 22 -22.70 20.76 10.04
N LEU A 23 -21.64 19.95 10.18
CA LEU A 23 -20.34 20.21 9.56
C LEU A 23 -20.51 20.33 8.03
N PRO A 24 -19.77 21.24 7.37
CA PRO A 24 -19.82 21.36 5.92
C PRO A 24 -19.41 20.03 5.26
N PRO A 25 -19.99 19.68 4.09
CA PRO A 25 -19.64 18.46 3.38
C PRO A 25 -18.14 18.41 3.12
N ALA A 26 -17.49 17.33 3.56
CA ALA A 26 -16.08 17.10 3.25
C ALA A 26 -15.91 17.11 1.73
N GLU A 27 -15.09 18.02 1.21
CA GLU A 27 -14.70 18.00 -0.20
C GLU A 27 -14.15 16.60 -0.54
N PRO A 28 -14.47 16.02 -1.71
CA PRO A 28 -13.91 14.75 -2.11
C PRO A 28 -12.40 14.88 -2.16
N GLN A 29 -11.71 14.29 -1.19
CA GLN A 29 -10.26 14.23 -1.19
C GLN A 29 -9.85 13.56 -2.50
N ALA A 30 -9.19 14.30 -3.38
CA ALA A 30 -8.62 13.74 -4.59
C ALA A 30 -7.80 12.52 -4.19
N PRO A 31 -7.95 11.35 -4.86
CA PRO A 31 -7.32 10.12 -4.42
C PRO A 31 -5.82 10.36 -4.33
N ASP A 32 -5.29 10.25 -3.12
CA ASP A 32 -3.87 10.45 -2.85
C ASP A 32 -3.12 9.27 -3.50
N LEU A 33 -2.51 9.56 -4.66
CA LEU A 33 -1.74 8.59 -5.43
C LEU A 33 -0.45 8.17 -4.70
N SER A 34 -0.14 8.77 -3.55
CA SER A 34 0.97 8.39 -2.65
C SER A 34 0.70 7.09 -1.88
N HIS A 35 -0.53 6.61 -1.86
CA HIS A 35 -0.90 5.38 -1.16
C HIS A 35 -0.28 4.17 -1.87
N THR A 36 0.70 3.56 -1.20
CA THR A 36 1.17 2.20 -1.48
C THR A 36 -0.02 1.28 -1.65
N LEU A 37 0.04 0.36 -2.61
CA LEU A 37 -1.07 -0.54 -2.94
C LEU A 37 -1.37 -1.52 -1.81
N LEU A 38 -0.32 -1.88 -1.10
CA LEU A 38 -0.35 -2.80 0.02
C LEU A 38 0.26 -2.11 1.25
N ASP A 39 -0.37 -2.26 2.40
CA ASP A 39 0.23 -1.85 3.66
C ASP A 39 1.41 -2.78 4.01
N ASP A 40 2.32 -2.28 4.84
CA ASP A 40 3.57 -2.99 5.13
C ASP A 40 3.33 -4.30 5.90
N ASN A 41 2.25 -4.42 6.68
CA ASN A 41 1.93 -5.65 7.42
C ASN A 41 1.40 -6.73 6.48
N THR A 42 0.46 -6.39 5.59
CA THR A 42 -0.04 -7.32 4.58
C THR A 42 1.08 -7.72 3.61
N ARG A 43 1.92 -6.76 3.18
CA ARG A 43 3.10 -7.05 2.35
C ARG A 43 4.03 -8.05 3.03
N ARG A 44 4.29 -7.85 4.32
CA ARG A 44 5.13 -8.74 5.12
C ARG A 44 4.52 -10.13 5.23
N ALA A 45 3.23 -10.24 5.51
CA ALA A 45 2.53 -11.53 5.61
C ALA A 45 2.59 -12.32 4.30
N GLU A 46 2.37 -11.66 3.15
CA GLU A 46 2.48 -12.32 1.84
C GLU A 46 3.92 -12.77 1.53
N LEU A 47 4.92 -11.97 1.91
CA LEU A 47 6.33 -12.31 1.72
C LEU A 47 6.76 -13.49 2.60
N ASP A 48 6.30 -13.54 3.85
CA ASP A 48 6.57 -14.63 4.78
C ASP A 48 5.93 -15.95 4.31
N GLU A 49 4.66 -15.90 3.88
CA GLU A 49 3.96 -17.05 3.31
C GLU A 49 4.71 -17.62 2.09
N ARG A 50 5.20 -16.75 1.21
CA ARG A 50 5.97 -17.15 0.02
C ARG A 50 7.35 -17.71 0.36
N ALA A 51 8.00 -17.15 1.37
CA ALA A 51 9.37 -17.51 1.73
C ALA A 51 9.49 -18.78 2.58
N GLY A 52 8.37 -19.35 3.06
CA GLY A 52 8.33 -20.46 4.01
C GLY A 52 9.27 -21.63 3.68
N PHE A 53 9.27 -22.14 2.45
CA PHE A 53 10.18 -23.23 2.05
C PHE A 53 11.65 -22.79 1.98
N HIS A 54 11.90 -21.53 1.64
CA HIS A 54 13.26 -21.01 1.48
C HIS A 54 13.94 -20.65 2.82
N PHE A 55 13.16 -20.55 3.90
CA PHE A 55 13.66 -20.26 5.24
C PHE A 55 14.04 -21.50 6.06
N VAL A 56 13.86 -22.71 5.51
CA VAL A 56 14.27 -23.95 6.17
C VAL A 56 15.77 -23.90 6.47
N GLY A 57 16.12 -24.06 7.76
CA GLY A 57 17.51 -24.04 8.24
C GLY A 57 18.10 -22.66 8.55
N LEU A 58 17.35 -21.56 8.39
CA LEU A 58 17.75 -20.24 8.85
C LEU A 58 17.33 -19.98 10.31
N SER A 59 18.11 -19.18 11.04
CA SER A 59 17.70 -18.67 12.35
C SER A 59 16.60 -17.62 12.20
N GLU A 60 15.74 -17.48 13.22
CA GLU A 60 14.66 -16.48 13.23
C GLU A 60 15.17 -15.05 12.98
N GLU A 61 16.32 -14.68 13.55
CA GLU A 61 16.96 -13.39 13.31
C GLU A 61 17.30 -13.17 11.82
N LYS A 62 17.80 -14.20 11.13
CA LYS A 62 18.13 -14.11 9.70
C LYS A 62 16.87 -14.01 8.85
N LYS A 63 15.81 -14.76 9.22
CA LYS A 63 14.51 -14.69 8.54
C LYS A 63 13.93 -13.28 8.65
N GLU A 64 13.89 -12.74 9.87
CA GLU A 64 13.43 -11.38 10.16
C GLU A 64 14.15 -10.34 9.31
N LYS A 65 15.49 -10.42 9.27
CA LYS A 65 16.31 -9.49 8.50
C LYS A 65 16.03 -9.57 6.99
N VAL A 66 15.83 -10.77 6.46
CA VAL A 66 15.48 -10.97 5.05
C VAL A 66 14.09 -10.40 4.75
N LEU A 67 13.09 -10.71 5.57
CA LEU A 67 11.73 -10.19 5.39
C LEU A 67 11.69 -8.67 5.44
N LEU A 68 12.36 -8.06 6.42
CA LEU A 68 12.43 -6.61 6.55
C LEU A 68 13.09 -5.96 5.31
N ALA A 69 14.14 -6.59 4.75
CA ALA A 69 14.77 -6.11 3.53
C ALA A 69 13.85 -6.25 2.31
N GLN A 70 13.16 -7.39 2.16
CA GLN A 70 12.20 -7.62 1.08
C GLN A 70 11.06 -6.59 1.10
N VAL A 71 10.49 -6.29 2.28
CA VAL A 71 9.45 -5.27 2.43
C VAL A 71 9.93 -3.89 1.97
N GLN A 72 11.13 -3.48 2.38
CA GLN A 72 11.70 -2.19 1.99
C GLN A 72 11.93 -2.08 0.49
N ILE A 73 12.52 -3.13 -0.12
CA ILE A 73 12.80 -3.17 -1.55
C ILE A 73 11.49 -3.15 -2.34
N GLU A 74 10.56 -4.06 -2.02
CA GLU A 74 9.28 -4.16 -2.75
C GLU A 74 8.49 -2.86 -2.66
N ARG A 75 8.41 -2.23 -1.49
CA ARG A 75 7.75 -0.93 -1.32
C ARG A 75 8.38 0.16 -2.18
N ALA A 76 9.71 0.20 -2.25
CA ALA A 76 10.42 1.20 -3.06
C ALA A 76 10.18 0.97 -4.56
N ILE A 77 10.25 -0.27 -5.01
CA ILE A 77 10.02 -0.68 -6.40
C ILE A 77 8.57 -0.40 -6.82
N GLU A 78 7.58 -0.75 -5.99
CA GLU A 78 6.15 -0.49 -6.24
C GLU A 78 5.91 1.00 -6.52
N LYS A 79 6.45 1.88 -5.69
CA LYS A 79 6.35 3.34 -5.87
C LYS A 79 6.98 3.80 -7.18
N ALA A 80 8.15 3.27 -7.53
CA ALA A 80 8.83 3.62 -8.78
C ALA A 80 8.03 3.16 -10.01
N LEU A 81 7.49 1.94 -10.00
CA LEU A 81 6.64 1.44 -11.07
C LEU A 81 5.38 2.31 -11.26
N LEU A 82 4.71 2.69 -10.17
CA LEU A 82 3.55 3.59 -10.23
C LEU A 82 3.93 4.97 -10.79
N SER A 83 5.08 5.52 -10.38
CA SER A 83 5.62 6.78 -10.89
C SER A 83 5.91 6.73 -12.40
N ASP A 84 6.44 5.60 -12.87
CA ASP A 84 6.74 5.35 -14.29
C ASP A 84 5.49 5.05 -15.14
N GLY A 85 4.32 4.96 -14.52
CA GLY A 85 3.03 4.82 -15.19
C GLY A 85 2.62 3.38 -15.46
N TYR A 86 3.11 2.41 -14.70
CA TYR A 86 2.60 1.05 -14.73
C TYR A 86 1.22 0.96 -14.06
N SER A 87 0.40 0.01 -14.53
CA SER A 87 -1.00 -0.14 -14.12
C SER A 87 -1.15 -0.43 -12.64
N ARG A 88 -1.85 0.46 -11.92
CA ARG A 88 -2.22 0.27 -10.51
C ARG A 88 -3.00 -1.02 -10.30
N ASP A 89 -3.93 -1.31 -11.22
CA ASP A 89 -4.83 -2.47 -11.14
C ASP A 89 -4.12 -3.79 -11.40
N GLU A 90 -3.00 -3.79 -12.14
CA GLU A 90 -2.19 -5.01 -12.29
C GLU A 90 -1.26 -5.20 -11.10
N LEU A 91 -0.64 -4.14 -10.61
CA LEU A 91 0.25 -4.22 -9.44
C LEU A 91 -0.52 -4.58 -8.15
N SER A 92 -1.83 -4.32 -8.09
CA SER A 92 -2.70 -4.76 -7.00
C SER A 92 -3.08 -6.25 -7.08
N GLN A 93 -2.80 -6.93 -8.19
CA GLN A 93 -3.04 -8.37 -8.32
C GLN A 93 -1.94 -9.15 -7.60
N ARG A 94 -2.34 -10.08 -6.74
CA ARG A 94 -1.40 -10.92 -5.97
C ARG A 94 -0.50 -11.76 -6.88
N SER A 95 -1.04 -12.35 -7.94
CA SER A 95 -0.27 -13.10 -8.94
C SER A 95 0.85 -12.26 -9.55
N LYS A 96 0.56 -11.01 -9.89
CA LYS A 96 1.54 -10.10 -10.48
C LYS A 96 2.62 -9.68 -9.48
N ARG A 97 2.25 -9.41 -8.22
CA ARG A 97 3.23 -9.19 -7.14
C ARG A 97 4.14 -10.40 -6.97
N ASP A 98 3.57 -11.60 -7.04
CA ASP A 98 4.33 -12.84 -6.88
C ASP A 98 5.31 -13.11 -8.03
N GLU A 99 4.95 -12.75 -9.27
CA GLU A 99 5.88 -12.74 -10.40
C GLU A 99 7.05 -11.78 -10.15
N ILE A 100 6.75 -10.54 -9.74
CA ILE A 100 7.77 -9.51 -9.43
C ILE A 100 8.67 -9.98 -8.27
N ARG A 101 8.09 -10.51 -7.19
CA ARG A 101 8.84 -11.06 -6.03
C ARG A 101 9.72 -12.22 -6.45
N GLY A 102 9.21 -13.11 -7.30
CA GLY A 102 9.97 -14.22 -7.90
C GLY A 102 11.24 -13.72 -8.57
N PHE A 103 11.09 -12.71 -9.43
CA PHE A 103 12.21 -12.09 -10.13
C PHE A 103 13.19 -11.37 -9.19
N LEU A 104 12.68 -10.55 -8.26
CA LEU A 104 13.51 -9.72 -7.39
C LEU A 104 14.26 -10.51 -6.32
N PHE A 105 13.64 -11.54 -5.74
CA PHE A 105 14.12 -12.16 -4.51
C PHE A 105 14.55 -13.62 -4.67
N TYR A 106 14.15 -14.29 -5.75
CA TYR A 106 14.33 -15.73 -5.93
C TYR A 106 15.08 -16.06 -7.22
N ARG A 107 16.37 -15.68 -7.29
CA ARG A 107 17.20 -15.95 -8.47
C ARG A 107 17.40 -17.47 -8.62
N ASN A 108 16.96 -18.01 -9.77
CA ASN A 108 16.94 -19.45 -10.05
C ASN A 108 16.19 -20.26 -8.96
N GLY A 109 15.13 -19.68 -8.38
CA GLY A 109 14.34 -20.33 -7.33
C GLY A 109 15.03 -20.39 -5.96
N LYS A 110 16.09 -19.60 -5.73
CA LYS A 110 16.79 -19.51 -4.44
C LYS A 110 16.78 -18.09 -3.92
N LEU A 111 16.66 -17.94 -2.59
CA LEU A 111 16.79 -16.64 -1.93
C LEU A 111 18.16 -16.01 -2.23
N LEU A 112 18.15 -14.68 -2.34
CA LEU A 112 19.39 -13.91 -2.37
C LEU A 112 20.17 -14.05 -1.06
N SER A 113 21.48 -13.80 -1.13
CA SER A 113 22.30 -13.71 0.08
C SER A 113 21.95 -12.45 0.89
N ILE A 114 22.16 -12.48 2.21
CA ILE A 114 21.92 -11.33 3.10
C ILE A 114 22.69 -10.09 2.62
N LYS A 115 23.94 -10.24 2.20
CA LYS A 115 24.75 -9.14 1.66
C LYS A 115 24.11 -8.50 0.42
N LYS A 116 23.45 -9.31 -0.43
CA LYS A 116 22.77 -8.80 -1.62
C LYS A 116 21.50 -8.04 -1.25
N TYR A 117 20.75 -8.52 -0.26
CA TYR A 117 19.62 -7.76 0.32
C TYR A 117 20.06 -6.42 0.89
N GLU A 118 21.14 -6.39 1.68
CA GLU A 118 21.70 -5.14 2.22
C GLU A 118 22.10 -4.16 1.11
N SER A 119 22.81 -4.64 0.08
CA SER A 119 23.15 -3.83 -1.11
C SER A 119 21.90 -3.24 -1.76
N TYR A 120 20.88 -4.06 -2.02
CA TYR A 120 19.65 -3.61 -2.66
C TYR A 120 18.88 -2.60 -1.80
N VAL A 121 18.82 -2.81 -0.49
CA VAL A 121 18.19 -1.86 0.44
C VAL A 121 18.90 -0.51 0.37
N GLU A 122 20.23 -0.47 0.37
CA GLU A 122 20.97 0.79 0.25
C GLU A 122 20.74 1.44 -1.12
N GLU A 123 20.83 0.69 -2.22
CA GLU A 123 20.59 1.20 -3.56
C GLU A 123 19.20 1.83 -3.71
N VAL A 124 18.13 1.18 -3.21
CA VAL A 124 16.78 1.75 -3.31
C VAL A 124 16.59 2.99 -2.42
N LYS A 125 17.29 3.08 -1.28
CA LYS A 125 17.29 4.28 -0.43
C LYS A 125 17.96 5.47 -1.12
N PHE A 126 19.09 5.25 -1.80
CA PHE A 126 19.79 6.31 -2.55
C PHE A 126 19.02 6.73 -3.82
N GLY A 127 18.26 5.83 -4.41
CA GLY A 127 17.29 6.17 -5.45
C GLY A 127 16.84 4.96 -6.25
N THR A 128 15.58 4.54 -6.07
CA THR A 128 15.01 3.35 -6.69
C THR A 128 15.23 3.26 -8.20
N HIS A 129 14.99 4.33 -8.97
CA HIS A 129 15.14 4.30 -10.44
C HIS A 129 16.57 4.01 -10.92
N ARG A 130 17.58 4.23 -10.06
CA ARG A 130 19.00 3.96 -10.33
C ARG A 130 19.48 2.65 -9.71
N SER A 131 18.66 2.02 -8.89
CA SER A 131 19.01 0.76 -8.22
C SER A 131 19.08 -0.38 -9.23
N GLN A 132 20.04 -1.29 -9.04
CA GLN A 132 20.13 -2.49 -9.86
C GLN A 132 18.84 -3.31 -9.88
N PRO A 133 18.15 -3.59 -8.74
CA PRO A 133 16.92 -4.41 -8.78
C PRO A 133 15.81 -3.76 -9.61
N TYR A 134 15.73 -2.43 -9.66
CA TYR A 134 14.77 -1.75 -10.53
C TYR A 134 15.17 -1.83 -11.99
N GLN A 135 16.44 -1.56 -12.32
CA GLN A 135 16.93 -1.63 -13.70
C GLN A 135 16.78 -3.03 -14.28
N ASP A 136 17.14 -4.06 -13.51
CA ASP A 136 16.95 -5.47 -13.90
C ASP A 136 15.47 -5.76 -14.19
N LEU A 137 14.55 -5.23 -13.35
CA LEU A 137 13.11 -5.41 -13.53
C LEU A 137 12.61 -4.71 -14.81
N ILE A 138 13.04 -3.47 -15.06
CA ILE A 138 12.66 -2.73 -16.26
C ILE A 138 13.20 -3.41 -17.53
N HIS A 139 14.43 -3.93 -17.50
CA HIS A 139 14.97 -4.71 -18.60
C HIS A 139 14.16 -6.00 -18.81
N ALA A 140 13.81 -6.73 -17.75
CA ALA A 140 12.99 -7.92 -17.87
C ALA A 140 11.59 -7.64 -18.45
N ILE A 141 11.02 -6.47 -18.14
CA ILE A 141 9.76 -6.02 -18.75
C ILE A 141 9.96 -5.66 -20.23
N SER A 142 11.04 -4.94 -20.55
CA SER A 142 11.38 -4.55 -21.92
C SER A 142 11.64 -5.77 -22.82
N ASP A 143 12.29 -6.79 -22.28
CA ASP A 143 12.63 -8.04 -22.97
C ASP A 143 11.47 -9.05 -22.97
N SER A 144 10.30 -8.67 -22.44
CA SER A 144 9.10 -9.52 -22.36
C SER A 144 9.28 -10.79 -21.51
N TYR A 145 10.26 -10.81 -20.60
CA TYR A 145 10.35 -11.85 -19.56
C TYR A 145 9.32 -11.64 -18.44
N LEU A 146 8.89 -10.40 -18.24
CA LEU A 146 7.83 -10.01 -17.33
C LEU A 146 6.83 -9.10 -18.07
N PHE A 147 5.55 -9.27 -17.80
CA PHE A 147 4.50 -8.47 -18.43
C PHE A 147 3.86 -7.54 -17.41
N LEU A 148 4.05 -6.23 -17.63
CA LEU A 148 3.34 -5.17 -16.94
C LEU A 148 2.79 -4.16 -17.95
N LYS A 149 1.51 -3.86 -17.83
CA LYS A 149 0.82 -2.87 -18.65
C LYS A 149 1.20 -1.48 -18.21
N LYS A 150 1.71 -0.70 -19.16
CA LYS A 150 1.89 0.74 -18.99
C LYS A 150 0.59 1.45 -19.32
N VAL A 151 0.05 2.21 -18.38
CA VAL A 151 -1.11 3.07 -18.60
C VAL A 151 -0.62 4.46 -19.00
N LYS A 152 -1.19 5.02 -20.07
CA LYS A 152 -0.94 6.43 -20.41
C LYS A 152 -1.34 7.26 -19.18
N LYS A 153 -0.45 8.14 -18.72
CA LYS A 153 -0.80 9.09 -17.65
C LYS A 153 -1.98 9.91 -18.16
N ILE A 154 -3.17 9.68 -17.60
CA ILE A 154 -4.33 10.55 -17.86
C ILE A 154 -3.92 11.91 -17.33
N LYS A 155 -3.81 12.89 -18.24
CA LYS A 155 -3.43 14.24 -17.86
C LYS A 155 -4.56 14.81 -16.99
N ARG A 156 -4.20 15.54 -15.92
CA ARG A 156 -5.16 16.03 -14.91
C ARG A 156 -6.32 16.85 -15.50
N TRP A 157 -6.18 17.41 -16.70
CA TRP A 157 -7.20 18.17 -17.43
C TRP A 157 -8.16 17.33 -18.31
N GLU A 158 -8.03 16.00 -18.35
CA GLU A 158 -8.94 15.10 -19.09
C GLU A 158 -10.08 14.53 -18.21
N ARG A 159 -10.08 14.85 -16.91
CA ARG A 159 -11.21 14.56 -16.00
C ARG A 159 -11.99 15.86 -15.82
N GLY A 160 -12.91 16.12 -16.74
CA GLY A 160 -13.90 17.20 -16.66
C GLY A 160 -14.88 17.02 -15.51
#